data_AF-A0A9D5ZC57-F1
#
_entry.id   AF-A0A9D5ZC57-F1
#
_cell.length_a   1.000
_cell.length_b   1.000
_cell.length_c   1.000
_cell.angle_alpha   90.00
_cell.angle_beta   90.00
_cell.angle_gamma   90.00
#
_symmetry.space_group_name_H-M   'P 1'
#
loop_
_entity.id
_entity.type
_entity.pdbx_description
1 polymer ?
#
loop_
_entity_poly.entity_id
_entity_poly.type
_entity_poly.pdbx_seq_one_letter_code
_entity_poly.pdbx_strand_id
1 'polypeptide(L)'
;MELIPESFNPLLARSLPFVIARRALFLPVWNNDAGQLVVWVTQYTDPYVFDQYRMSAAQPVVPVLVTKEQLLDALQRVHQEDNTTVDQILEDLPPSILATQLAEKPDLLEADDEAPIIGLVNSLIVQALRHRASDIHIEPFEDRIIVRFRVDGHLHEALRPPKPVQAPFMSRIKIMAGLNIAERRLPQDGSMRVQFANRDVDVRVSVLPSNYGERLVMRLLEKQKERTNLTDLGLTDDQLAWMQARSMANHGILLVTGPTGSGKSTTLYALLSRGAFPVCQHSSSDRRGCV
;
A
#
# COMPACT_ATOMS: atom_id res chain seq x y z
N MET A 1 36.34 31.66 -3.44
CA MET A 1 36.49 30.29 -3.97
C MET A 1 37.15 29.48 -2.88
N GLU A 2 36.38 28.98 -1.91
CA GLU A 2 36.93 28.20 -0.81
C GLU A 2 36.03 26.99 -0.56
N LEU A 3 36.55 25.85 -1.04
CA LEU A 3 36.55 24.54 -0.41
C LEU A 3 35.17 24.06 0.06
N ILE A 4 34.41 23.47 -0.88
CA ILE A 4 33.58 22.31 -0.54
C ILE A 4 34.58 21.15 -0.45
N PRO A 5 34.96 20.67 0.73
CA PRO A 5 35.79 19.48 0.83
C PRO A 5 34.95 18.31 0.29
N GLU A 6 35.55 17.53 -0.61
CA GLU A 6 34.95 16.24 -1.03
C GLU A 6 34.84 15.27 0.15
N SER A 7 35.57 15.52 1.26
CA SER A 7 35.56 14.71 2.47
C SER A 7 34.50 15.18 3.47
N PHE A 8 33.35 14.53 3.39
CA PHE A 8 32.24 14.62 4.31
C PHE A 8 32.40 13.61 5.48
N ASN A 9 32.08 13.99 6.73
CA ASN A 9 32.16 13.11 7.91
C ASN A 9 30.80 12.46 8.24
N PRO A 10 30.61 11.14 8.01
CA PRO A 10 29.32 10.47 8.19
C PRO A 10 28.79 10.50 9.62
N LEU A 11 29.67 10.51 10.63
CA LEU A 11 29.25 10.52 12.03
C LEU A 11 28.60 11.85 12.43
N LEU A 12 29.08 12.96 11.88
CA LEU A 12 28.50 14.28 12.14
C LEU A 12 27.15 14.44 11.47
N ALA A 13 26.97 13.96 10.25
CA ALA A 13 25.66 14.00 9.61
C ALA A 13 24.62 13.12 10.29
N ARG A 14 25.03 11.94 10.79
CA ARG A 14 24.17 11.06 11.56
C ARG A 14 23.74 11.66 12.91
N SER A 15 24.38 12.75 13.37
CA SER A 15 23.93 13.45 14.57
C SER A 15 22.56 14.12 14.39
N LEU A 16 22.17 14.41 13.15
CA LEU A 16 20.85 14.95 12.81
C LEU A 16 19.99 13.84 12.20
N PRO A 17 18.82 13.52 12.78
CA PRO A 17 17.93 12.51 12.20
C PRO A 17 17.57 12.84 10.74
N PHE A 18 17.59 11.83 9.86
CA PHE A 18 17.35 11.98 8.42
C PHE A 18 16.10 12.80 8.08
N VAL A 19 14.99 12.53 8.79
CA VAL A 19 13.71 13.22 8.59
C VAL A 19 13.85 14.73 8.86
N ILE A 20 14.58 15.10 9.92
CA ILE A 20 14.82 16.49 10.29
C ILE A 20 15.74 17.14 9.26
N ALA A 21 16.83 16.49 8.88
CA ALA A 21 17.79 16.99 7.92
C ALA A 21 17.17 17.20 6.52
N ARG A 22 16.33 16.25 6.07
CA ARG A 22 15.62 16.31 4.79
C ARG A 22 14.53 17.40 4.78
N ARG A 23 13.80 17.58 5.90
CA ARG A 23 12.74 18.58 6.02
C ARG A 23 13.30 20.00 6.18
N ALA A 24 14.27 20.17 7.06
CA ALA A 24 14.87 21.48 7.34
C ALA A 24 15.92 21.89 6.28
N LEU A 25 16.27 20.97 5.38
CA LEU A 25 17.21 21.19 4.26
C LEU A 25 18.56 21.74 4.71
N PHE A 26 19.10 21.21 5.80
CA PHE A 26 20.47 21.46 6.22
C PHE A 26 21.12 20.18 6.75
N LEU A 27 22.44 20.09 6.67
CA LEU A 27 23.19 18.91 7.08
C LEU A 27 24.54 19.30 7.71
N PRO A 28 24.83 18.93 8.97
CA PRO A 28 26.17 19.03 9.51
C PRO A 28 27.12 18.06 8.80
N VAL A 29 28.24 18.57 8.32
CA VAL A 29 29.08 17.82 7.36
C VAL A 29 30.51 17.56 7.87
N TRP A 30 31.17 18.52 8.50
CA TRP A 30 32.49 18.34 9.12
C TRP A 30 32.79 19.46 10.12
N ASN A 31 33.88 19.32 10.90
CA ASN A 31 34.45 20.40 11.69
C ASN A 31 35.70 20.95 10.97
N ASN A 32 35.78 22.27 10.77
CA ASN A 32 36.95 22.87 10.13
C ASN A 32 38.17 22.91 11.07
N ASP A 33 39.34 23.26 10.53
CA ASP A 33 40.60 23.34 11.30
C ASP A 33 40.56 24.37 12.44
N ALA A 34 39.61 25.32 12.39
CA ALA A 34 39.35 26.30 13.44
C ALA A 34 38.39 25.81 14.54
N GLY A 35 37.97 24.54 14.50
CA GLY A 35 37.05 23.95 15.48
C GLY A 35 35.60 24.41 15.36
N GLN A 36 35.19 24.88 14.17
CA GLN A 36 33.84 25.31 13.87
C GLN A 36 33.09 24.21 13.12
N LEU A 37 31.81 24.03 13.42
CA LEU A 37 30.94 23.06 12.77
C LEU A 37 30.45 23.63 11.44
N VAL A 38 30.86 23.01 10.33
CA VAL A 38 30.37 23.39 9.00
C VAL A 38 29.05 22.67 8.72
N VAL A 39 28.06 23.45 8.31
CA VAL A 39 26.71 22.97 8.00
C VAL A 39 26.35 23.38 6.59
N TRP A 40 26.02 22.40 5.76
CA TRP A 40 25.43 22.65 4.45
C TRP A 40 24.01 23.13 4.63
N VAL A 41 23.68 24.24 3.97
CA VAL A 41 22.34 24.83 3.92
C VAL A 41 21.95 25.05 2.47
N THR A 42 20.65 25.10 2.18
CA THR A 42 20.15 25.44 0.85
C THR A 42 19.49 26.81 0.88
N GLN A 43 19.17 27.36 -0.30
CA GLN A 43 18.36 28.57 -0.39
C GLN A 43 16.93 28.42 0.17
N TYR A 44 16.49 27.20 0.45
CA TYR A 44 15.17 26.87 0.98
C TYR A 44 15.19 26.50 2.47
N THR A 45 16.36 26.55 3.12
CA THR A 45 16.49 26.27 4.55
C THR A 45 15.70 27.30 5.35
N ASP A 46 14.84 26.83 6.27
CA ASP A 46 14.12 27.71 7.19
C ASP A 46 15.12 28.41 8.13
N PRO A 47 15.25 29.76 8.06
CA PRO A 47 16.21 30.49 8.88
C PRO A 47 15.97 30.33 10.38
N TYR A 48 14.71 30.16 10.82
CA TYR A 48 14.36 30.03 12.23
C TYR A 48 14.80 28.68 12.78
N VAL A 49 14.52 27.60 12.04
CA VAL A 49 14.94 26.23 12.42
C VAL A 49 16.47 26.13 12.43
N PHE A 50 17.13 26.74 11.44
CA PHE A 50 18.58 26.76 11.39
C PHE A 50 19.20 27.57 12.55
N ASP A 51 18.61 28.71 12.93
CA ASP A 51 19.13 29.49 14.07
C ASP A 51 18.94 28.77 15.41
N GLN A 52 17.84 28.04 15.61
CA GLN A 52 17.68 27.16 16.77
C GLN A 52 18.74 26.07 16.83
N TYR A 53 19.01 25.41 15.70
CA TYR A 53 20.08 24.41 15.61
C TYR A 53 21.43 25.04 15.98
N ARG A 54 21.73 26.21 15.42
CA ARG A 54 22.96 26.97 15.72
C ARG A 54 23.09 27.32 17.20
N MET A 55 22.02 27.72 17.87
CA MET A 55 22.03 28.01 19.31
C MET A 55 22.25 26.76 20.17
N SER A 56 21.79 25.59 19.72
CA SER A 56 21.96 24.32 20.42
C SER A 56 23.32 23.67 20.21
N ALA A 57 24.08 24.10 19.20
CA ALA A 57 25.37 23.52 18.86
C ALA A 57 26.45 23.92 19.88
N ALA A 58 27.27 22.94 20.29
CA ALA A 58 28.37 23.17 21.24
C ALA A 58 29.56 23.93 20.64
N GLN A 59 29.54 24.19 19.33
CA GLN A 59 30.63 24.80 18.55
C GLN A 59 30.05 25.91 17.67
N PRO A 60 30.85 26.93 17.30
CA PRO A 60 30.41 27.93 16.32
C PRO A 60 30.02 27.25 15.00
N VAL A 61 28.83 27.56 14.49
CA VAL A 61 28.31 26.99 13.23
C VAL A 61 28.61 27.93 12.07
N VAL A 62 29.19 27.39 10.99
CA VAL A 62 29.44 28.09 9.74
C VAL A 62 28.52 27.51 8.65
N PRO A 63 27.52 28.28 8.18
CA PRO A 63 26.67 27.85 7.07
C PRO A 63 27.44 27.93 5.73
N VAL A 64 27.34 26.88 4.92
CA VAL A 64 27.83 26.84 3.54
C VAL A 64 26.65 26.55 2.61
N LEU A 65 26.40 27.45 1.66
CA LEU A 65 25.31 27.29 0.71
C LEU A 65 25.65 26.22 -0.33
N VAL A 66 24.78 25.23 -0.48
CA VAL A 66 24.87 24.15 -1.48
C VAL A 66 23.55 24.05 -2.26
N THR A 67 23.56 23.35 -3.40
CA THR A 67 22.31 23.08 -4.12
C THR A 67 21.48 22.04 -3.38
N LYS A 68 20.16 22.03 -3.65
CA LYS A 68 19.25 21.04 -3.07
C LYS A 68 19.65 19.62 -3.49
N GLU A 69 20.06 19.43 -4.74
CA GLU A 69 20.51 18.12 -5.23
C GLU A 69 21.73 17.62 -4.46
N GLN A 70 22.75 18.46 -4.28
CA GLN A 70 23.97 18.09 -3.55
C GLN A 70 23.68 17.66 -2.10
N LEU A 71 22.78 18.37 -1.41
CA LEU A 71 22.39 18.04 -0.05
C LEU A 71 21.61 16.72 0.03
N LEU A 72 20.66 16.51 -0.88
CA LEU A 72 19.87 15.28 -0.91
C LEU A 72 20.71 14.05 -1.26
N ASP A 73 21.63 14.18 -2.22
CA ASP A 73 22.58 13.12 -2.59
C ASP A 73 23.47 12.74 -1.39
N ALA A 74 23.97 13.73 -0.65
CA ALA A 74 24.76 13.48 0.55
C ALA A 74 23.93 12.80 1.64
N LEU A 75 22.70 13.27 1.90
CA LEU A 75 21.78 12.63 2.85
C LEU A 75 21.51 11.17 2.51
N GLN A 76 21.31 10.85 1.23
CA GLN A 76 21.12 9.47 0.79
C GLN A 76 22.35 8.62 1.09
N ARG A 77 23.56 9.08 0.73
CA ARG A 77 24.81 8.33 0.98
C ARG A 77 25.04 8.01 2.46
N VAL A 78 24.63 8.90 3.36
CA VAL A 78 24.83 8.76 4.83
C VAL A 78 23.91 7.71 5.46
N HIS A 79 22.68 7.65 4.95
CA HIS A 79 21.59 6.84 5.49
C HIS A 79 21.30 5.57 4.69
N GLN A 80 22.17 5.21 3.74
CA GLN A 80 22.09 3.95 2.97
C GLN A 80 22.04 2.69 3.85
N GLU A 81 22.55 2.74 5.09
CA GLU A 81 22.53 1.59 6.02
C GLU A 81 21.24 1.47 6.85
N ASP A 82 20.49 2.56 7.06
CA ASP A 82 19.28 2.56 7.92
C ASP A 82 17.95 2.53 7.12
N ASN A 83 17.97 2.82 5.81
CA ASN A 83 16.79 3.05 4.97
C ASN A 83 16.47 1.92 3.97
N THR A 84 17.01 0.72 4.16
CA THR A 84 16.92 -0.37 3.16
C THR A 84 15.49 -0.76 2.76
N THR A 85 14.46 -0.40 3.53
CA THR A 85 13.10 -0.88 3.28
C THR A 85 12.13 0.13 2.68
N VAL A 86 12.40 1.44 2.57
CA VAL A 86 11.35 2.39 2.10
C VAL A 86 11.65 2.99 0.73
N ASP A 87 12.89 3.39 0.45
CA ASP A 87 13.23 4.02 -0.83
C ASP A 87 13.45 2.98 -1.97
N GLN A 88 13.99 1.78 -1.67
CA GLN A 88 14.05 0.67 -2.65
C GLN A 88 12.66 0.21 -3.11
N ILE A 89 11.66 0.36 -2.22
CA ILE A 89 10.26 0.03 -2.45
C ILE A 89 9.58 1.05 -3.39
N LEU A 90 10.07 2.30 -3.43
CA LEU A 90 9.55 3.41 -4.23
C LEU A 90 10.12 3.41 -5.66
N GLU A 91 11.39 3.02 -5.84
CA GLU A 91 12.04 2.95 -7.16
C GLU A 91 11.58 1.75 -8.01
N ASP A 92 11.09 0.68 -7.38
CA ASP A 92 10.61 -0.54 -8.05
C ASP A 92 9.13 -0.49 -8.51
N LEU A 93 8.46 0.66 -8.37
CA LEU A 93 7.04 0.82 -8.69
C LEU A 93 6.81 1.00 -10.20
N PRO A 94 5.89 0.22 -10.83
CA PRO A 94 5.56 0.42 -12.23
C PRO A 94 4.83 1.77 -12.47
N PRO A 95 5.09 2.47 -13.59
CA PRO A 95 4.53 3.80 -13.91
C PRO A 95 3.00 3.89 -13.89
N SER A 96 2.30 2.76 -14.04
CA SER A 96 0.83 2.69 -14.04
C SER A 96 0.20 3.09 -12.70
N ILE A 97 0.96 3.01 -11.60
CA ILE A 97 0.49 3.37 -10.25
C ILE A 97 0.72 4.86 -9.98
N LEU A 98 1.72 5.47 -10.62
CA LEU A 98 1.87 6.93 -10.68
C LEU A 98 0.69 7.56 -11.43
N ALA A 99 0.19 6.92 -12.50
CA ALA A 99 -0.91 7.46 -13.28
C ALA A 99 -2.24 7.56 -12.51
N THR A 100 -2.47 6.72 -11.49
CA THR A 100 -3.65 6.81 -10.62
C THR A 100 -3.61 8.04 -9.70
N GLN A 101 -2.45 8.69 -9.55
CA GLN A 101 -2.28 9.90 -8.74
C GLN A 101 -2.91 11.15 -9.38
N LEU A 102 -3.13 11.14 -10.70
CA LEU A 102 -3.58 12.32 -11.44
C LEU A 102 -5.10 12.40 -11.67
N ALA A 103 -5.84 11.33 -11.35
CA ALA A 103 -7.26 11.21 -11.70
C ALA A 103 -8.25 11.52 -10.55
N GLU A 104 -7.80 11.54 -9.28
CA GLU A 104 -8.67 11.77 -8.13
C GLU A 104 -8.33 13.07 -7.39
N LYS A 105 -9.00 14.15 -7.83
CA LYS A 105 -9.18 15.49 -7.22
C LYS A 105 -7.93 16.38 -7.05
N PRO A 106 -7.90 17.58 -7.66
CA PRO A 106 -6.74 18.47 -7.67
C PRO A 106 -6.61 19.41 -6.46
N ASP A 107 -7.32 19.16 -5.35
CA ASP A 107 -7.62 20.21 -4.36
C ASP A 107 -6.99 19.98 -2.98
N LEU A 108 -5.80 19.39 -2.92
CA LEU A 108 -4.98 19.30 -1.71
C LEU A 108 -3.51 19.55 -2.07
N LEU A 109 -3.21 20.79 -2.46
CA LEU A 109 -1.86 21.33 -2.60
C LEU A 109 -1.27 21.74 -1.23
N GLU A 110 -1.44 20.90 -0.22
CA GLU A 110 -0.83 21.06 1.10
C GLU A 110 -0.40 19.69 1.65
N ALA A 111 0.83 19.24 1.37
CA ALA A 111 1.63 18.40 2.29
C ALA A 111 2.86 17.78 1.60
N ASP A 112 4.04 18.32 1.89
CA ASP A 112 5.33 17.62 1.68
C ASP A 112 5.42 16.27 2.44
N ASP A 113 4.56 16.04 3.44
CA ASP A 113 4.51 14.82 4.27
C ASP A 113 3.61 13.70 3.68
N GLU A 114 2.79 13.97 2.66
CA GLU A 114 1.82 12.99 2.13
C GLU A 114 2.43 12.07 1.05
N ALA A 115 3.36 12.61 0.24
CA ALA A 115 3.99 11.87 -0.85
C ALA A 115 4.72 10.58 -0.41
N PRO A 116 5.50 10.57 0.69
CA PRO A 116 6.16 9.34 1.16
C PRO A 116 5.17 8.26 1.62
N ILE A 117 4.06 8.67 2.26
CA ILE A 117 3.05 7.75 2.77
C ILE A 117 2.24 7.14 1.62
N ILE A 118 1.90 7.93 0.62
CA ILE A 118 1.23 7.45 -0.60
C ILE A 118 2.11 6.38 -1.27
N GLY A 119 3.41 6.66 -1.44
CA GLY A 119 4.36 5.72 -2.00
C GLY A 119 4.46 4.41 -1.23
N LEU A 120 4.55 4.49 0.10
CA LEU A 120 4.62 3.33 0.98
C LEU A 120 3.36 2.45 0.89
N VAL A 121 2.17 3.04 0.96
CA VAL A 121 0.89 2.30 0.86
C VAL A 121 0.77 1.62 -0.51
N ASN A 122 1.06 2.35 -1.58
CA ASN A 122 0.98 1.83 -2.94
C ASN A 122 1.93 0.64 -3.13
N SER A 123 3.18 0.78 -2.69
CA SER A 123 4.15 -0.29 -2.87
C SER A 123 3.88 -1.50 -1.99
N LEU A 124 3.32 -1.30 -0.80
CA LEU A 124 2.86 -2.40 0.05
C LEU A 124 1.75 -3.22 -0.63
N ILE A 125 0.80 -2.56 -1.31
CA ILE A 125 -0.22 -3.25 -2.11
C ILE A 125 0.43 -4.00 -3.28
N VAL A 126 1.39 -3.37 -3.98
CA VAL A 126 2.12 -4.00 -5.10
C VAL A 126 2.88 -5.24 -4.66
N GLN A 127 3.59 -5.16 -3.54
CA GLN A 127 4.33 -6.29 -3.00
C GLN A 127 3.39 -7.44 -2.65
N ALA A 128 2.27 -7.14 -1.98
CA ALA A 128 1.27 -8.15 -1.69
C ALA A 128 0.77 -8.84 -2.96
N LEU A 129 0.51 -8.08 -4.04
CA LEU A 129 0.11 -8.62 -5.33
C LEU A 129 1.22 -9.44 -6.02
N ARG A 130 2.48 -8.97 -5.98
CA ARG A 130 3.65 -9.73 -6.49
C ARG A 130 3.81 -11.05 -5.76
N HIS A 131 3.60 -11.06 -4.45
CA HIS A 131 3.63 -12.26 -3.60
C HIS A 131 2.34 -13.10 -3.67
N ARG A 132 1.37 -12.72 -4.51
CA ARG A 132 0.07 -13.41 -4.64
C ARG A 132 -0.65 -13.58 -3.28
N ALA A 133 -0.55 -12.56 -2.43
CA ALA A 133 -1.21 -12.56 -1.14
C ALA A 133 -2.74 -12.45 -1.31
N SER A 134 -3.46 -13.19 -0.47
CA SER A 134 -4.93 -13.16 -0.37
C SER A 134 -5.42 -12.04 0.55
N ASP A 135 -4.70 -11.75 1.63
CA ASP A 135 -5.01 -10.68 2.58
C ASP A 135 -3.73 -9.92 2.95
N ILE A 136 -3.87 -8.62 3.23
CA ILE A 136 -2.89 -7.77 3.88
C ILE A 136 -3.45 -7.40 5.25
N HIS A 137 -2.69 -7.64 6.30
CA HIS A 137 -3.03 -7.29 7.67
C HIS A 137 -2.10 -6.20 8.19
N ILE A 138 -2.66 -5.12 8.73
CA ILE A 138 -1.91 -4.06 9.41
C ILE A 138 -2.36 -4.05 10.86
N GLU A 139 -1.41 -4.31 11.75
CA GLU A 139 -1.68 -4.62 13.14
C GLU A 139 -0.88 -3.69 14.05
N PRO A 140 -1.56 -2.80 14.78
CA PRO A 140 -0.88 -1.97 15.75
C PRO A 140 -0.71 -2.71 17.08
N PHE A 141 0.49 -2.58 17.63
CA PHE A 141 0.86 -2.95 19.00
C PHE A 141 1.23 -1.69 19.77
N GLU A 142 1.58 -1.83 21.05
CA GLU A 142 1.94 -0.73 21.93
C GLU A 142 3.07 0.13 21.37
N ASP A 143 4.17 -0.51 20.97
CA ASP A 143 5.43 0.11 20.56
C ASP A 143 5.70 0.05 19.04
N ARG A 144 4.92 -0.76 18.30
CA ARG A 144 5.20 -1.06 16.90
C ARG A 144 3.96 -1.30 16.05
N ILE A 145 4.18 -1.35 14.74
CA ILE A 145 3.19 -1.75 13.74
C ILE A 145 3.76 -2.96 13.02
N ILE A 146 2.94 -3.99 12.80
CA ILE A 146 3.32 -5.16 12.00
C ILE A 146 2.39 -5.24 10.79
N VAL A 147 2.99 -5.32 9.60
CA VAL A 147 2.28 -5.65 8.36
C VAL A 147 2.53 -7.11 8.03
N ARG A 148 1.47 -7.86 7.77
CA ARG A 148 1.53 -9.28 7.39
C ARG A 148 0.77 -9.53 6.10
N PHE A 149 1.30 -10.41 5.26
CA PHE A 149 0.61 -10.94 4.09
C PHE A 149 0.11 -12.34 4.37
N ARG A 150 -1.09 -12.67 3.92
CA ARG A 150 -1.57 -14.05 3.88
C ARG A 150 -1.26 -14.64 2.51
N VAL A 151 -0.23 -15.46 2.42
CA VAL A 151 0.16 -16.18 1.19
C VAL A 151 -0.12 -17.66 1.42
N ASP A 152 -0.82 -18.30 0.49
CA ASP A 152 -1.18 -19.72 0.56
C ASP A 152 -1.83 -20.14 1.90
N GLY A 153 -2.63 -19.24 2.49
CA GLY A 153 -3.32 -19.46 3.77
C GLY A 153 -2.51 -19.12 5.02
N HIS A 154 -1.20 -18.94 4.91
CA HIS A 154 -0.29 -18.65 6.03
C HIS A 154 0.05 -17.17 6.13
N LEU A 155 0.20 -16.66 7.36
CA LEU A 155 0.59 -15.28 7.62
C LEU A 155 2.12 -15.14 7.66
N HIS A 156 2.65 -14.28 6.81
CA HIS A 156 4.04 -13.91 6.74
C HIS A 156 4.20 -12.44 7.09
N GLU A 157 5.16 -12.14 7.96
CA GLU A 157 5.51 -10.74 8.24
C GLU A 157 6.23 -10.14 7.02
N ALA A 158 5.75 -8.99 6.57
CA ALA A 158 6.26 -8.31 5.38
C ALA A 158 7.08 -7.07 5.73
N LEU A 159 6.59 -6.26 6.67
CA LEU A 159 7.20 -4.98 7.03
C LEU A 159 6.87 -4.60 8.48
N ARG A 160 7.80 -3.89 9.12
CA ARG A 160 7.58 -3.22 10.42
C ARG A 160 7.76 -1.71 10.28
N PRO A 161 6.70 -0.96 9.87
CA PRO A 161 6.79 0.48 9.78
C PRO A 161 7.02 1.12 11.16
N PRO A 162 7.73 2.25 11.24
CA PRO A 162 7.87 3.00 12.49
C PRO A 162 6.51 3.38 13.08
N LYS A 163 6.33 3.28 14.40
CA LYS A 163 5.06 3.58 15.07
C LYS A 163 4.44 4.95 14.69
N PRO A 164 5.21 6.05 14.50
CA PRO A 164 4.65 7.34 14.11
C PRO A 164 3.90 7.33 12.77
N VAL A 165 4.21 6.40 11.86
CA VAL A 165 3.56 6.35 10.54
C VAL A 165 2.16 5.73 10.61
N GLN A 166 1.72 5.19 11.76
CA GLN A 166 0.42 4.53 11.88
C GLN A 166 -0.75 5.41 11.43
N ALA A 167 -0.87 6.61 12.00
CA ALA A 167 -1.98 7.51 11.74
C ALA A 167 -2.08 7.94 10.26
N PRO A 168 -0.99 8.39 9.61
CA PRO A 168 -1.05 8.74 8.20
C PRO A 168 -1.28 7.52 7.30
N PHE A 169 -0.71 6.36 7.64
CA PHE A 169 -0.92 5.11 6.90
C PHE A 169 -2.41 4.68 6.91
N MET A 170 -3.05 4.74 8.08
CA MET A 170 -4.48 4.46 8.23
C MET A 170 -5.35 5.49 7.49
N SER A 171 -5.00 6.78 7.58
CA SER A 171 -5.73 7.85 6.89
C SER A 171 -5.71 7.65 5.38
N ARG A 172 -4.54 7.35 4.81
CA ARG A 172 -4.39 7.13 3.37
C ARG A 172 -5.25 5.98 2.87
N ILE A 173 -5.27 4.84 3.58
CA ILE A 173 -6.10 3.69 3.17
C ILE A 173 -7.59 4.02 3.31
N LYS A 174 -7.99 4.72 4.37
CA LYS A 174 -9.39 5.17 4.53
C LYS A 174 -9.83 6.08 3.39
N ILE A 175 -9.00 7.03 2.96
CA ILE A 175 -9.27 7.88 1.80
C ILE A 175 -9.48 7.03 0.56
N MET A 176 -8.54 6.13 0.26
CA MET A 176 -8.62 5.27 -0.94
C MET A 176 -9.86 4.37 -0.95
N ALA A 177 -10.35 3.95 0.21
CA ALA A 177 -11.54 3.12 0.37
C ALA A 177 -12.85 3.90 0.59
N GLY A 178 -12.81 5.24 0.56
CA GLY A 178 -13.98 6.10 0.78
C GLY A 178 -14.54 6.06 2.21
N LEU A 179 -13.70 5.76 3.20
CA LEU A 179 -14.07 5.63 4.61
C LEU A 179 -13.93 6.96 5.36
N ASN A 180 -14.63 7.08 6.50
CA ASN A 180 -14.55 8.26 7.35
C ASN A 180 -13.24 8.25 8.17
N ILE A 181 -12.36 9.20 7.88
CA ILE A 181 -11.06 9.37 8.53
C ILE A 181 -11.21 9.76 10.00
N ALA A 182 -12.19 10.61 10.30
CA ALA A 182 -12.42 11.15 11.65
C ALA A 182 -13.02 10.11 12.60
N GLU A 183 -13.82 9.18 12.09
CA GLU A 183 -14.37 8.10 12.91
C GLU A 183 -13.34 6.98 13.08
N ARG A 184 -13.08 6.60 14.34
CA ARG A 184 -12.07 5.61 14.74
C ARG A 184 -12.56 4.62 15.79
N ARG A 185 -13.79 4.81 16.30
CA ARG A 185 -14.38 4.05 17.41
C ARG A 185 -15.30 2.93 16.91
N LEU A 186 -15.75 3.02 15.66
CA LEU A 186 -16.65 2.05 15.04
C LEU A 186 -15.92 1.27 13.95
N PRO A 187 -16.26 -0.02 13.75
CA PRO A 187 -15.88 -0.76 12.56
C PRO A 187 -16.30 -0.02 11.28
N GLN A 188 -15.45 -0.08 10.25
CA GLN A 188 -15.74 0.48 8.93
C GLN A 188 -15.34 -0.51 7.84
N ASP A 189 -16.18 -0.65 6.83
CA ASP A 189 -15.92 -1.48 5.65
C ASP A 189 -16.02 -0.63 4.39
N GLY A 190 -15.08 -0.85 3.47
CA GLY A 190 -14.99 -0.14 2.20
C GLY A 190 -14.43 -1.02 1.11
N SER A 191 -14.34 -0.45 -0.08
CA SER A 191 -13.73 -1.12 -1.23
C SER A 191 -13.01 -0.11 -2.09
N MET A 192 -11.91 -0.52 -2.70
CA MET A 192 -11.16 0.27 -3.67
C MET A 192 -10.75 -0.60 -4.85
N ARG A 193 -10.52 0.02 -6.00
CA ARG A 193 -9.99 -0.66 -7.19
C ARG A 193 -8.54 -0.26 -7.39
N VAL A 194 -7.68 -1.24 -7.60
CA VAL A 194 -6.25 -1.04 -7.86
C VAL A 194 -5.89 -1.72 -9.17
N GLN A 195 -5.05 -1.08 -9.98
CA GLN A 195 -4.57 -1.66 -11.23
C GLN A 195 -3.15 -2.19 -11.05
N PHE A 196 -2.92 -3.45 -11.42
CA PHE A 196 -1.62 -4.10 -11.34
C PHE A 196 -1.40 -4.99 -12.57
N ALA A 197 -0.27 -4.82 -13.27
CA ALA A 197 0.08 -5.58 -14.48
C ALA A 197 -1.06 -5.64 -15.53
N ASN A 198 -1.72 -4.51 -15.81
CA ASN A 198 -2.90 -4.39 -16.69
C ASN A 198 -4.12 -5.23 -16.27
N ARG A 199 -4.22 -5.59 -14.99
CA ARG A 199 -5.38 -6.27 -14.39
C ARG A 199 -5.99 -5.39 -13.32
N ASP A 200 -7.31 -5.39 -13.25
CA ASP A 200 -8.05 -4.74 -12.17
C ASP A 200 -8.16 -5.70 -10.99
N VAL A 201 -7.74 -5.24 -9.82
CA VAL A 201 -7.89 -5.92 -8.55
C VAL A 201 -8.92 -5.17 -7.72
N ASP A 202 -9.95 -5.88 -7.28
CA ASP A 202 -10.91 -5.36 -6.31
C ASP A 202 -10.34 -5.60 -4.91
N VAL A 203 -10.22 -4.55 -4.12
CA VAL A 203 -9.67 -4.63 -2.77
C VAL A 203 -10.75 -4.27 -1.78
N ARG A 204 -11.10 -5.22 -0.91
CA ARG A 204 -12.02 -4.97 0.20
C ARG A 204 -11.24 -4.56 1.43
N VAL A 205 -11.67 -3.51 2.09
CA VAL A 205 -10.97 -2.92 3.23
C VAL A 205 -11.89 -3.00 4.44
N SER A 206 -11.40 -3.59 5.53
CA SER A 206 -12.09 -3.62 6.82
C SER A 206 -11.20 -3.00 7.88
N VAL A 207 -11.74 -2.03 8.62
CA VAL A 207 -11.07 -1.31 9.70
C VAL A 207 -11.79 -1.58 11.01
N LEU A 208 -11.03 -1.97 12.03
CA LEU A 208 -11.55 -2.30 13.35
C LEU A 208 -10.81 -1.49 14.42
N PRO A 209 -11.51 -0.90 15.40
CA PRO A 209 -10.86 -0.28 16.55
C PRO A 209 -10.09 -1.34 17.38
N SER A 210 -8.93 -0.96 17.91
CA SER A 210 -8.08 -1.76 18.80
C SER A 210 -7.45 -0.87 19.87
N ASN A 211 -6.88 -1.48 20.92
CA ASN A 211 -6.29 -0.77 22.07
C ASN A 211 -5.16 0.21 21.67
N TYR A 212 -4.44 -0.10 20.59
CA TYR A 212 -3.26 0.66 20.15
C TYR A 212 -3.50 1.41 18.83
N GLY A 213 -4.77 1.68 18.52
CA GLY A 213 -5.25 2.35 17.31
C GLY A 213 -6.06 1.40 16.44
N GLU A 214 -6.10 1.64 15.13
CA GLU A 214 -6.97 0.88 14.23
C GLU A 214 -6.24 -0.32 13.62
N ARG A 215 -6.87 -1.50 13.66
CA ARG A 215 -6.44 -2.68 12.91
C ARG A 215 -7.10 -2.65 11.54
N LEU A 216 -6.33 -2.94 10.49
CA LEU A 216 -6.83 -2.93 9.13
C LEU A 216 -6.57 -4.27 8.44
N VAL A 217 -7.53 -4.74 7.66
CA VAL A 217 -7.39 -5.89 6.78
C VAL A 217 -7.81 -5.48 5.36
N MET A 218 -6.95 -5.74 4.38
CA MET A 218 -7.30 -5.63 2.96
C MET A 218 -7.34 -7.00 2.33
N ARG A 219 -8.47 -7.38 1.73
CA ARG A 219 -8.59 -8.60 0.94
C ARG A 219 -8.42 -8.29 -0.53
N LEU A 220 -7.47 -8.94 -1.17
CA LEU A 220 -7.14 -8.76 -2.58
C LEU A 220 -7.93 -9.78 -3.41
N LEU A 221 -8.85 -9.28 -4.24
CA LEU A 221 -9.66 -10.09 -5.14
C LEU A 221 -9.25 -9.76 -6.57
N GLU A 222 -8.40 -10.60 -7.17
CA GLU A 222 -8.16 -10.53 -8.60
C GLU A 222 -9.48 -10.82 -9.33
N LYS A 223 -9.91 -9.90 -10.19
CA LYS A 223 -11.01 -10.21 -11.11
C LYS A 223 -10.54 -11.32 -12.03
N GLN A 224 -11.01 -12.54 -11.81
CA GLN A 224 -10.86 -13.61 -12.79
C GLN A 224 -11.61 -13.18 -14.06
N LYS A 225 -10.85 -12.90 -15.11
CA LYS A 225 -11.38 -12.61 -16.45
C LYS A 225 -11.90 -13.86 -17.16
N GLU A 226 -11.64 -15.04 -16.63
CA GLU A 226 -12.01 -16.28 -17.28
C GLU A 226 -13.38 -16.75 -16.83
N ARG A 227 -14.28 -16.92 -17.80
CA ARG A 227 -15.45 -17.77 -17.64
C ARG A 227 -14.90 -19.17 -17.32
N THR A 228 -14.91 -19.55 -16.05
CA THR A 228 -14.49 -20.89 -15.65
C THR A 228 -15.42 -21.89 -16.32
N ASN A 229 -14.92 -22.67 -17.28
CA ASN A 229 -15.73 -23.74 -17.84
C ASN A 229 -15.82 -24.88 -16.85
N LEU A 230 -16.97 -25.55 -16.82
CA LEU A 230 -17.21 -26.70 -15.96
C LEU A 230 -16.19 -27.83 -16.15
N THR A 231 -15.60 -27.93 -17.35
CA THR A 231 -14.54 -28.86 -17.72
C THR A 231 -13.21 -28.58 -17.02
N ASP A 232 -12.98 -27.33 -16.61
CA ASP A 232 -11.70 -26.88 -16.07
C ASP A 232 -11.64 -27.05 -14.54
N LEU A 233 -12.73 -27.56 -13.93
CA LEU A 233 -12.87 -27.78 -12.49
C LEU A 233 -12.22 -29.10 -12.01
N GLY A 234 -11.62 -29.88 -12.91
CA GLY A 234 -11.03 -31.18 -12.57
C GLY A 234 -12.05 -32.28 -12.26
N LEU A 235 -13.26 -32.16 -12.81
CA LEU A 235 -14.30 -33.19 -12.71
C LEU A 235 -13.97 -34.35 -13.64
N THR A 236 -14.27 -35.57 -13.19
CA THR A 236 -14.28 -36.74 -14.09
C THR A 236 -15.42 -36.61 -15.10
N ASP A 237 -15.32 -37.31 -16.24
CA ASP A 237 -16.33 -37.27 -17.30
C ASP A 237 -17.73 -37.66 -16.78
N ASP A 238 -17.81 -38.65 -15.89
CA ASP A 238 -19.06 -39.08 -15.26
C ASP A 238 -19.66 -38.00 -14.34
N GLN A 239 -18.83 -37.33 -13.55
CA GLN A 239 -19.26 -36.23 -12.67
C GLN A 239 -19.71 -35.01 -13.48
N LEU A 240 -18.99 -34.72 -14.56
CA LEU A 240 -19.32 -33.65 -15.49
C LEU A 240 -20.68 -33.91 -16.15
N ALA A 241 -20.89 -35.11 -16.69
CA ALA A 241 -22.15 -35.53 -17.30
C ALA A 241 -23.31 -35.50 -16.30
N TRP A 242 -23.08 -35.99 -15.07
CA TRP A 242 -24.09 -35.95 -14.00
C TRP A 242 -24.47 -34.52 -13.64
N MET A 243 -23.48 -33.64 -13.42
CA MET A 243 -23.74 -32.23 -13.10
C MET A 243 -24.47 -31.52 -14.23
N GLN A 244 -24.08 -31.76 -15.48
CA GLN A 244 -24.73 -31.20 -16.67
C GLN A 244 -26.18 -31.63 -16.80
N ALA A 245 -26.47 -32.92 -16.60
CA ALA A 245 -27.84 -33.44 -16.68
C ALA A 245 -28.74 -32.84 -15.58
N ARG A 246 -28.20 -32.64 -14.36
CA ARG A 246 -28.97 -32.11 -13.22
C ARG A 246 -29.15 -30.59 -13.27
N SER A 247 -28.19 -29.85 -13.81
CA SER A 247 -28.35 -28.40 -13.97
C SER A 247 -29.51 -28.06 -14.93
N MET A 248 -29.69 -28.88 -15.97
CA MET A 248 -30.76 -28.70 -16.98
C MET A 248 -32.15 -29.15 -16.50
N ALA A 249 -32.30 -29.60 -15.26
CA ALA A 249 -33.59 -30.01 -14.74
C ALA A 249 -34.52 -28.78 -14.57
N ASN A 250 -35.80 -28.92 -14.94
CA ASN A 250 -36.78 -27.83 -14.86
C ASN A 250 -37.11 -27.38 -13.41
N HIS A 251 -36.81 -28.21 -12.41
CA HIS A 251 -36.95 -27.91 -10.99
C HIS A 251 -36.06 -28.85 -10.17
N GLY A 252 -35.60 -28.37 -9.02
CA GLY A 252 -34.72 -29.12 -8.12
C GLY A 252 -33.76 -28.19 -7.37
N ILE A 253 -33.18 -28.68 -6.28
CA ILE A 253 -32.19 -27.93 -5.49
C ILE A 253 -30.84 -28.61 -5.67
N LEU A 254 -29.84 -27.85 -6.12
CA LEU A 254 -28.44 -28.27 -6.18
C LEU A 254 -27.66 -27.57 -5.07
N LEU A 255 -27.18 -28.33 -4.08
CA LEU A 255 -26.33 -27.79 -3.00
C LEU A 255 -24.87 -28.08 -3.28
N VAL A 256 -24.06 -27.02 -3.37
CA VAL A 256 -22.60 -27.12 -3.42
C VAL A 256 -22.06 -26.78 -2.03
N THR A 257 -21.57 -27.80 -1.32
CA THR A 257 -21.12 -27.68 0.07
C THR A 257 -19.61 -27.92 0.21
N GLY A 258 -19.02 -27.47 1.32
CA GLY A 258 -17.59 -27.57 1.59
C GLY A 258 -17.06 -26.39 2.42
N PRO A 259 -15.86 -26.49 3.01
CA PRO A 259 -15.26 -25.44 3.84
C PRO A 259 -14.88 -24.19 3.04
N THR A 260 -14.63 -23.06 3.69
CA THR A 260 -14.19 -21.81 3.02
C THR A 260 -12.97 -22.08 2.14
N GLY A 261 -12.97 -21.54 0.91
CA GLY A 261 -11.88 -21.75 -0.06
C GLY A 261 -11.98 -23.02 -0.91
N SER A 262 -12.95 -23.92 -0.67
CA SER A 262 -13.09 -25.19 -1.42
C SER A 262 -13.64 -25.06 -2.85
N GLY A 263 -13.65 -23.86 -3.44
CA GLY A 263 -14.12 -23.66 -4.81
C GLY A 263 -15.65 -23.62 -5.03
N LYS A 264 -16.50 -23.66 -3.98
CA LYS A 264 -17.98 -23.66 -4.11
C LYS A 264 -18.51 -22.56 -5.04
N SER A 265 -18.08 -21.32 -4.83
CA SER A 265 -18.51 -20.18 -5.62
C SER A 265 -18.05 -20.31 -7.08
N THR A 266 -16.83 -20.81 -7.29
CA THR A 266 -16.28 -21.08 -8.63
C THR A 266 -17.09 -22.14 -9.36
N THR A 267 -17.44 -23.25 -8.69
CA THR A 267 -18.28 -24.32 -9.25
C THR A 267 -19.67 -23.81 -9.62
N LEU A 268 -20.32 -23.04 -8.74
CA LEU A 268 -21.63 -22.45 -9.03
C LEU A 268 -21.57 -21.45 -10.18
N TYR A 269 -20.52 -20.63 -10.25
CA TYR A 269 -20.35 -19.66 -11.33
C TYR A 269 -20.12 -20.33 -12.69
N ALA A 270 -19.37 -21.45 -12.72
CA ALA A 270 -19.18 -22.26 -13.91
C ALA A 270 -20.49 -22.89 -14.42
N LEU A 271 -21.37 -23.33 -13.51
CA LEU A 271 -22.70 -23.85 -13.86
C LEU A 271 -23.61 -22.75 -14.42
N LEU A 272 -23.64 -21.58 -13.78
CA LEU A 272 -24.50 -20.45 -14.19
C LEU A 272 -24.05 -19.84 -15.53
N SER A 273 -22.75 -19.65 -15.72
CA SER A 273 -22.19 -18.98 -16.91
C SER A 273 -22.40 -19.76 -18.21
N ARG A 274 -22.57 -21.09 -18.13
CA ARG A 274 -22.84 -21.97 -19.28
C ARG A 274 -24.30 -21.92 -19.74
N GLY A 275 -25.18 -21.16 -19.06
CA GLY A 275 -26.61 -21.14 -19.35
C GLY A 275 -27.30 -22.45 -18.99
N ALA A 276 -26.75 -23.19 -18.03
CA ALA A 276 -27.21 -24.53 -17.69
C ALA A 276 -28.55 -24.55 -16.92
N PHE A 277 -29.17 -23.38 -16.72
CA PHE A 277 -30.52 -23.23 -16.21
C PHE A 277 -31.41 -22.66 -17.32
N PRO A 278 -32.64 -23.14 -17.51
CA PRO A 278 -33.56 -22.56 -18.47
C PRO A 278 -33.81 -21.09 -18.09
N VAL A 279 -33.23 -20.16 -18.86
CA VAL A 279 -33.55 -18.75 -18.75
C VAL A 279 -34.87 -18.53 -19.47
N CYS A 280 -35.92 -18.13 -18.75
CA CYS A 280 -37.19 -17.72 -19.36
C CYS A 280 -36.94 -16.58 -20.35
N GLN A 281 -36.81 -16.90 -21.63
CA GLN A 281 -36.87 -15.92 -22.70
C GLN A 281 -38.30 -15.37 -22.75
N HIS A 282 -38.50 -14.14 -22.29
CA HIS A 282 -39.74 -13.44 -22.47
C HIS A 282 -39.90 -13.07 -23.96
N SER A 283 -40.48 -13.97 -24.76
CA SER A 283 -41.16 -13.58 -26.00
C SER A 283 -42.61 -13.23 -25.64
N SER A 284 -43.07 -12.09 -26.13
CA SER A 284 -44.29 -11.40 -25.71
C SER A 284 -45.61 -12.06 -26.15
N SER A 285 -45.62 -13.37 -26.47
CA SER A 285 -46.80 -14.01 -27.07
C SER A 285 -47.33 -15.26 -26.37
N ASP A 286 -46.74 -15.76 -25.29
CA ASP A 286 -47.33 -16.93 -24.61
C ASP A 286 -47.20 -16.90 -23.08
N ARG A 287 -48.30 -16.50 -22.41
CA ARG A 287 -48.46 -16.53 -20.95
C ARG A 287 -49.27 -17.75 -20.52
N ARG A 288 -48.80 -18.96 -20.81
CA ARG A 288 -49.37 -20.17 -20.21
C ARG A 288 -48.27 -21.13 -19.79
N GLY A 289 -47.97 -21.12 -18.49
CA GLY A 289 -47.15 -22.14 -17.85
C GLY A 289 -46.01 -21.60 -17.00
N CYS A 290 -46.33 -20.79 -15.98
CA CYS A 290 -45.49 -20.72 -14.78
C CYS A 290 -46.33 -21.24 -13.61
N VAL A 291 -45.98 -22.43 -13.11
CA VAL A 291 -46.26 -22.86 -11.73
C VAL A 291 -44.91 -22.99 -11.05
#